data_AF-A0A9R1K3P2-F1
#
_entry.id   AF-A0A9R1K3P2-F1
#
_cell.length_a   1.000
_cell.length_b   1.000
_cell.length_c   1.000
_cell.angle_alpha   90.00
_cell.angle_beta   90.00
_cell.angle_gamma   90.00
#
_symmetry.space_group_name_H-M   'P 1'
#
loop_
_entity.id
_entity.type
_entity.pdbx_description
1 polymer ?
#
loop_
_entity_poly.entity_id
_entity_poly.type
_entity_poly.pdbx_seq_one_letter_code
_entity_poly.pdbx_strand_id
1 'polypeptide(L)'
;MPTFFETIPVVLVDEEGIVRAEVPFRRAESKYSVEQVGVMVEFYGSELNGVSYSDPATVKKYARHSQLGEICELDRAALKSDGVFRSSPRSWFTFGHATFALLFFFGHIWHGTRTLFRDVFAGIDPDLDAQVEFETFQKVGDPTTRKQAV
;
A
#
# COMPACT_ATOMS: atom_id res chain seq x y z
N MET A 1 -8.25 12.28 6.67
CA MET A 1 -6.84 11.85 6.85
C MET A 1 -6.42 11.17 5.57
N PRO A 2 -5.30 11.56 4.93
CA PRO A 2 -4.81 10.88 3.73
C PRO A 2 -4.31 9.47 4.05
N THR A 3 -4.44 8.56 3.09
CA THR A 3 -4.21 7.10 3.27
C THR A 3 -2.82 6.71 3.75
N PHE A 4 -1.79 7.53 3.49
CA PHE A 4 -0.40 7.19 3.82
C PHE A 4 -0.05 7.39 5.31
N PHE A 5 -0.82 8.21 6.02
CA PHE A 5 -0.46 8.61 7.38
C PHE A 5 -1.12 7.73 8.43
N GLU A 6 -0.32 7.21 9.37
CA GLU A 6 -0.83 6.53 10.57
C GLU A 6 -1.37 7.52 11.62
N THR A 7 -0.79 8.72 11.67
CA THR A 7 -1.22 9.80 12.57
C THR A 7 -1.16 11.14 11.84
N ILE A 8 -2.06 12.06 12.20
CA ILE A 8 -2.14 13.39 11.59
C ILE A 8 -2.53 14.43 12.64
N PRO A 9 -1.98 15.67 12.58
CA PRO A 9 -2.43 16.74 13.47
C PRO A 9 -3.87 17.17 13.16
N VAL A 10 -4.54 17.73 14.16
CA VAL A 10 -5.88 18.34 14.01
C VAL A 10 -5.72 19.80 13.63
N VAL A 11 -6.13 20.13 12.42
CA VAL A 11 -6.15 21.50 11.86
C VAL A 11 -7.54 21.76 11.29
N LEU A 12 -8.11 22.90 11.66
CA LEU A 12 -9.40 23.39 11.20
C LEU A 12 -9.15 24.61 10.31
N VAL A 13 -9.69 24.55 9.10
CA VAL A 13 -9.57 25.60 8.08
C VAL A 13 -10.94 26.17 7.76
N ASP A 14 -10.97 27.42 7.31
CA ASP A 14 -12.17 28.01 6.72
C ASP A 14 -12.36 27.58 5.25
N GLU A 15 -13.39 28.14 4.60
CA GLU A 15 -13.73 27.88 3.20
C GLU A 15 -12.65 28.31 2.20
N GLU A 16 -11.74 29.19 2.61
CA GLU A 16 -10.62 29.69 1.81
C GLU A 16 -9.34 28.85 2.03
N GLY A 17 -9.39 27.87 2.94
CA GLY A 17 -8.25 27.02 3.30
C GLY A 17 -7.29 27.68 4.30
N ILE A 18 -7.68 28.78 4.94
CA ILE A 18 -6.86 29.47 5.95
C ILE A 18 -7.06 28.78 7.30
N VAL A 19 -5.96 28.53 8.01
CA VAL A 19 -6.01 27.91 9.35
C VAL A 19 -6.69 28.85 10.34
N ARG A 20 -7.75 28.36 10.99
CA ARG A 20 -8.51 29.10 12.01
C ARG A 20 -8.38 28.51 13.41
N ALA A 21 -8.18 27.21 13.52
CA ALA A 21 -7.96 26.56 14.81
C ALA A 21 -7.15 25.26 14.66
N GLU A 22 -6.53 24.82 15.74
CA GLU A 22 -5.77 23.57 15.79
C GLU A 22 -5.76 22.96 17.21
N VAL A 23 -5.26 21.74 17.31
CA VAL A 23 -4.85 21.15 18.59
C VAL A 23 -3.33 21.23 18.68
N PRO A 24 -2.77 22.24 19.38
CA PRO A 24 -1.34 22.49 19.36
C PRO A 24 -0.58 21.40 20.12
N PHE A 25 0.57 21.00 19.56
CA PHE A 25 1.48 20.07 20.25
C PHE A 25 2.20 20.75 21.41
N ARG A 26 2.82 21.91 21.17
CA ARG A 26 3.40 22.78 22.21
C ARG A 26 2.44 23.91 22.53
N ARG A 27 2.14 24.11 23.82
CA ARG A 27 1.12 25.09 24.26
C ARG A 27 1.68 26.49 24.56
N ALA A 28 2.99 26.64 24.71
CA ALA A 28 3.61 27.87 25.20
C ALA A 28 3.32 29.11 24.35
N GLU A 29 3.25 28.95 23.03
CA GLU A 29 3.02 30.04 22.07
C GLU A 29 1.81 29.74 21.18
N SER A 30 0.85 28.94 21.68
CA SER A 30 -0.38 28.67 20.95
C SER A 30 -1.15 29.96 20.72
N LYS A 31 -1.60 30.16 19.47
CA LYS A 31 -2.50 31.27 19.06
C LYS A 31 -3.82 30.78 18.50
N TYR A 32 -3.88 29.52 18.09
CA TYR A 32 -5.00 28.92 17.37
C TYR A 32 -5.63 27.76 18.15
N SER A 33 -5.42 27.66 19.46
CA SER A 33 -6.05 26.56 20.21
C SER A 33 -7.56 26.71 20.21
N VAL A 34 -8.25 25.56 20.23
CA VAL A 34 -9.72 25.49 20.39
C VAL A 34 -10.22 26.41 21.52
N GLU A 35 -9.51 26.47 22.66
CA GLU A 35 -9.85 27.34 23.79
C GLU A 35 -9.73 28.83 23.47
N GLN A 36 -8.67 29.25 22.76
CA GLN A 36 -8.42 30.66 22.45
C GLN A 36 -9.37 31.18 21.38
N VAL A 37 -9.70 30.32 20.41
CA VAL A 37 -10.56 30.68 19.28
C VAL A 37 -12.04 30.57 19.65
N GLY A 38 -12.40 29.71 20.61
CA GLY A 38 -13.79 29.51 21.02
C GLY A 38 -14.60 28.66 20.03
N VAL A 39 -13.98 27.61 19.47
CA VAL A 39 -14.65 26.73 18.49
C VAL A 39 -15.79 25.97 19.15
N MET A 40 -16.94 25.91 18.46
CA MET A 40 -18.09 25.09 18.85
C MET A 40 -18.38 24.05 17.76
N VAL A 41 -19.07 22.98 18.13
CA VAL A 41 -19.55 21.95 17.19
C VAL A 41 -21.05 21.78 17.34
N GLU A 42 -21.76 21.70 16.21
CA GLU A 42 -23.19 21.43 16.14
C GLU A 42 -23.42 20.24 15.20
N PHE A 43 -24.30 19.32 15.59
CA PHE A 43 -24.59 18.11 14.85
C PHE A 43 -25.93 18.20 14.13
N TYR A 44 -25.98 17.70 12.90
CA TYR A 44 -27.20 17.64 12.09
C TYR A 44 -27.43 16.20 11.62
N GLY A 45 -28.63 15.68 11.91
CA GLY A 45 -29.05 14.33 11.56
C GLY A 45 -28.71 13.25 12.60
N SER A 46 -29.40 12.11 12.48
CA SER A 46 -29.20 10.91 13.31
C SER A 46 -29.34 11.20 14.83
N GLU A 47 -28.61 10.45 15.65
CA GLU A 47 -28.69 10.43 17.12
C GLU A 47 -28.36 11.77 17.80
N LEU A 48 -27.37 12.52 17.29
CA LEU A 48 -26.94 13.78 17.89
C LEU A 48 -27.59 15.02 17.26
N ASN A 49 -28.68 14.85 16.50
CA ASN A 49 -29.30 15.96 15.77
C ASN A 49 -29.71 17.14 16.68
N GLY A 50 -29.25 18.34 16.32
CA GLY A 50 -29.55 19.59 17.05
C GLY A 50 -28.75 19.75 18.35
N VAL A 51 -27.79 18.87 18.64
CA VAL A 51 -26.92 18.98 19.81
C VAL A 51 -25.70 19.84 19.47
N SER A 52 -25.42 20.81 20.33
CA SER A 52 -24.24 21.67 20.23
C SER A 52 -23.34 21.52 21.45
N TYR A 53 -22.02 21.45 21.25
CA TYR A 53 -21.02 21.48 22.31
C TYR A 53 -20.06 22.66 22.15
N SER A 54 -19.74 23.28 23.28
CA SER A 54 -18.80 24.40 23.38
C SER A 54 -17.60 24.10 24.28
N ASP A 55 -17.65 23.00 25.04
CA ASP A 55 -16.58 22.65 25.94
C ASP A 55 -15.35 22.16 25.13
N PRO A 56 -14.15 22.74 25.36
CA PRO A 56 -12.99 22.46 24.53
C PRO A 56 -12.58 20.98 24.49
N ALA A 57 -12.87 20.21 25.56
CA ALA A 57 -12.53 18.80 25.63
C ALA A 57 -13.36 17.97 24.63
N THR A 58 -14.68 18.18 24.60
CA THR A 58 -15.60 17.49 23.69
C THR A 58 -15.42 17.96 22.26
N VAL A 59 -15.23 19.27 22.03
CA VAL A 59 -14.94 19.82 20.69
C VAL A 59 -13.69 19.17 20.11
N LYS A 60 -12.59 19.07 20.88
CA LYS A 60 -11.37 18.39 20.43
C LYS A 60 -11.56 16.91 20.18
N LYS A 61 -12.40 16.23 20.98
CA LYS A 61 -12.74 14.82 20.78
C LYS A 61 -13.39 14.62 19.41
N TYR A 62 -14.44 15.37 19.11
CA TYR A 62 -15.13 15.26 17.83
C TYR A 62 -14.29 15.76 16.65
N ALA A 63 -13.49 16.81 16.83
CA ALA A 63 -12.54 17.25 15.80
C ALA A 63 -11.57 16.12 15.41
N ARG A 64 -11.01 15.37 16.38
CA ARG A 64 -10.17 14.19 16.10
C ARG A 64 -10.92 13.09 15.33
N HIS A 65 -12.17 12.80 15.72
CA HIS A 65 -12.97 11.78 15.02
C HIS A 65 -13.32 12.20 13.59
N SER A 66 -13.69 13.47 13.38
CA SER A 66 -14.03 14.00 12.05
C SER A 66 -12.87 13.94 11.04
N GLN A 67 -11.62 13.84 11.51
CA GLN A 67 -10.48 13.65 10.62
C GLN A 67 -10.53 12.33 9.85
N LEU A 68 -11.25 11.33 10.36
CA LEU A 68 -11.41 10.03 9.74
C LEU A 68 -12.60 9.99 8.77
N GLY A 69 -13.39 11.07 8.69
CA GLY A 69 -14.62 11.18 7.91
C GLY A 69 -15.85 11.23 8.83
N GLU A 70 -16.93 10.59 8.40
CA GLU A 70 -18.18 10.50 9.16
C GLU A 70 -17.98 9.80 10.51
N ILE A 71 -18.70 10.27 11.52
CA ILE A 71 -18.56 9.80 12.89
C ILE A 71 -19.64 8.75 13.17
N CYS A 72 -19.23 7.60 13.70
CA CYS A 72 -20.12 6.50 14.08
C CYS A 72 -19.87 6.08 15.54
N GLU A 73 -20.92 5.61 16.21
CA GLU A 73 -20.79 4.88 17.46
C GLU A 73 -20.38 3.42 17.18
N LEU A 74 -19.41 2.89 17.93
CA LEU A 74 -18.89 1.54 17.74
C LEU A 74 -18.82 0.80 19.09
N ASP A 75 -19.46 -0.37 19.16
CA ASP A 75 -19.29 -1.29 20.29
C ASP A 75 -17.90 -1.96 20.22
N ARG A 76 -17.07 -1.67 21.21
CA ARG A 76 -15.75 -2.28 21.37
C ARG A 76 -15.74 -3.45 22.35
N ALA A 77 -16.77 -3.60 23.19
CA ALA A 77 -16.80 -4.56 24.27
C ALA A 77 -17.09 -5.98 23.77
N ALA A 78 -18.03 -6.14 22.82
CA ALA A 78 -18.43 -7.45 22.31
C ALA A 78 -17.26 -8.30 21.80
N LEU A 79 -16.32 -7.69 21.06
CA LEU A 79 -15.17 -8.37 20.46
C LEU A 79 -13.83 -7.98 21.08
N LYS A 80 -13.83 -7.20 22.17
CA LYS A 80 -12.61 -6.64 22.81
C LYS A 80 -11.71 -5.92 21.79
N SER A 81 -12.32 -5.08 20.95
CA SER A 81 -11.62 -4.40 19.85
C SER A 81 -10.55 -3.44 20.36
N ASP A 82 -9.31 -3.65 19.88
CA ASP A 82 -8.10 -2.92 20.27
C ASP A 82 -8.08 -1.44 19.84
N GLY A 83 -8.82 -1.09 18.78
CA GLY A 83 -8.89 0.26 18.23
C GLY A 83 -7.90 0.53 17.10
N VAL A 84 -7.34 -0.52 16.48
CA VAL A 84 -6.43 -0.41 15.33
C VAL A 84 -7.16 -0.79 14.04
N PHE A 85 -6.91 -0.06 12.96
CA PHE A 85 -7.49 -0.37 11.66
C PHE A 85 -6.98 -1.72 11.11
N ARG A 86 -7.86 -2.42 10.38
CA ARG A 86 -7.54 -3.68 9.69
C ARG A 86 -7.93 -3.56 8.22
N SER A 87 -7.26 -4.33 7.38
CA SER A 87 -7.55 -4.39 5.95
C SER A 87 -8.78 -5.24 5.64
N SER A 88 -9.44 -4.98 4.51
CA SER A 88 -10.63 -5.71 4.09
C SER A 88 -10.30 -6.98 3.31
N PRO A 89 -11.26 -7.89 3.10
CA PRO A 89 -11.07 -9.07 2.24
C PRO A 89 -10.61 -8.73 0.82
N ARG A 90 -11.00 -7.56 0.29
CA ARG A 90 -10.51 -7.07 -1.01
C ARG A 90 -9.00 -6.90 -1.01
N SER A 91 -8.44 -6.35 0.07
CA SER A 91 -6.99 -6.19 0.22
C SER A 91 -6.29 -7.54 0.33
N TRP A 92 -6.81 -8.45 1.17
CA TRP A 92 -6.25 -9.79 1.34
C TRP A 92 -6.25 -10.58 0.04
N PHE A 93 -7.36 -10.54 -0.70
CA PHE A 93 -7.48 -11.15 -2.02
C PHE A 93 -6.43 -10.60 -2.98
N THR A 94 -6.32 -9.27 -3.08
CA THR A 94 -5.39 -8.60 -4.00
C THR A 94 -3.95 -8.96 -3.67
N PHE A 95 -3.56 -8.90 -2.40
CA PHE A 95 -2.21 -9.26 -1.95
C PHE A 95 -1.86 -10.71 -2.26
N GLY A 96 -2.76 -11.64 -1.94
CA GLY A 96 -2.56 -13.07 -2.22
C GLY A 96 -2.38 -13.35 -3.71
N HIS A 97 -3.27 -12.81 -4.55
CA HIS A 97 -3.22 -13.07 -6.00
C HIS A 97 -2.01 -12.43 -6.66
N ALA A 98 -1.65 -11.20 -6.29
CA ALA A 98 -0.45 -10.55 -6.81
C ALA A 98 0.81 -11.37 -6.46
N THR A 99 0.89 -11.87 -5.24
CA THR A 99 2.03 -12.70 -4.78
C THR A 99 2.08 -14.04 -5.51
N PHE A 100 0.96 -14.77 -5.58
CA PHE A 100 0.94 -16.07 -6.24
C PHE A 100 1.14 -15.98 -7.76
N ALA A 101 0.61 -14.95 -8.41
CA ALA A 101 0.86 -14.72 -9.84
C ALA A 101 2.37 -14.56 -10.13
N LEU A 102 3.09 -13.82 -9.28
CA LEU A 102 4.53 -13.66 -9.40
C LEU A 102 5.27 -15.00 -9.19
N LEU A 103 4.87 -15.79 -8.18
CA LEU A 103 5.46 -17.12 -7.95
C LEU A 103 5.21 -18.07 -9.13
N PHE A 104 4.01 -18.04 -9.71
CA PHE A 104 3.65 -18.89 -10.84
C PHE A 104 4.37 -18.47 -12.12
N PHE A 105 4.69 -17.19 -12.29
CA PHE A 105 5.55 -16.74 -13.37
C PHE A 105 6.93 -17.39 -13.29
N PHE A 106 7.56 -17.44 -12.11
CA PHE A 106 8.82 -18.18 -11.93
C PHE A 106 8.68 -19.68 -12.20
N GLY A 107 7.59 -20.29 -11.70
CA GLY A 107 7.29 -21.70 -11.99
C GLY A 107 7.16 -21.97 -13.49
N HIS A 108 6.50 -21.08 -14.23
CA HIS A 108 6.36 -21.16 -15.68
C HIS A 108 7.71 -21.12 -16.40
N ILE A 109 8.58 -20.17 -16.07
CA ILE A 109 9.92 -20.06 -16.67
C ILE A 109 10.78 -21.29 -16.35
N TRP A 110 10.77 -21.72 -15.08
CA TRP A 110 11.50 -22.90 -14.63
C TRP A 110 11.07 -24.16 -15.40
N HIS A 111 9.76 -24.46 -15.40
CA HIS A 111 9.25 -25.66 -16.05
C HIS A 111 9.38 -25.58 -17.57
N GLY A 112 9.13 -24.42 -18.18
CA GLY A 112 9.31 -24.22 -19.62
C GLY A 112 10.75 -24.49 -20.07
N THR A 113 11.73 -23.93 -19.35
CA THR A 113 13.16 -24.15 -19.63
C THR A 113 13.54 -25.62 -19.44
N ARG A 114 13.09 -26.24 -18.34
CA ARG A 114 13.35 -27.66 -18.05
C ARG A 114 12.76 -28.60 -19.11
N THR A 115 11.61 -28.25 -19.69
CA THR A 115 10.98 -29.03 -20.75
C THR A 115 11.75 -28.92 -22.07
N LEU A 116 12.17 -27.70 -22.45
CA LEU A 116 12.89 -27.47 -23.71
C LEU A 116 14.33 -27.99 -23.69
N PHE A 117 15.06 -27.76 -22.60
CA PHE A 117 16.47 -28.12 -22.45
C PHE A 117 16.65 -29.40 -21.60
N ARG A 118 15.76 -30.38 -21.81
CA ARG A 118 15.75 -31.62 -21.03
C ARG A 118 17.00 -32.46 -21.27
N ASP A 119 17.47 -32.48 -22.51
CA ASP A 119 18.66 -33.20 -22.99
C ASP A 119 19.94 -32.77 -22.25
N VAL A 120 20.10 -31.46 -22.00
CA VAL A 120 21.26 -30.90 -21.30
C VAL A 120 21.04 -30.65 -19.80
N PHE A 121 19.91 -31.10 -19.23
CA PHE A 121 19.57 -30.80 -17.83
C PHE A 121 20.58 -31.38 -16.82
N ALA A 122 21.19 -32.52 -17.14
CA ALA A 122 22.19 -33.18 -16.29
C ALA A 122 23.64 -32.75 -16.59
N GLY A 123 23.83 -31.80 -17.52
CA GLY A 123 25.13 -31.38 -18.03
C GLY A 123 25.16 -31.36 -19.56
N ILE A 124 26.14 -30.65 -20.13
CA ILE A 124 26.40 -30.61 -21.57
C ILE A 124 27.25 -31.81 -22.00
N ASP A 125 27.28 -32.07 -23.31
CA ASP A 125 28.20 -33.04 -23.91
C ASP A 125 29.66 -32.64 -23.62
N PRO A 126 30.50 -33.53 -23.05
CA PRO A 126 31.90 -33.22 -22.81
C PRO A 126 32.71 -32.96 -24.09
N ASP A 127 32.25 -33.40 -25.27
CA ASP A 127 33.01 -33.31 -26.53
C ASP A 127 32.48 -32.20 -27.50
N LEU A 128 31.90 -31.12 -26.97
CA LEU A 128 31.16 -30.10 -27.74
C LEU A 128 32.03 -29.06 -28.51
N ASP A 129 33.35 -29.16 -28.47
CA ASP A 129 34.28 -28.05 -28.75
C ASP A 129 34.10 -27.38 -30.13
N ALA A 130 34.04 -28.14 -31.22
CA ALA A 130 34.03 -27.54 -32.57
C ALA A 130 32.76 -26.72 -32.86
N GLN A 131 31.63 -27.01 -32.21
CA GLN A 131 30.32 -26.38 -32.50
C GLN A 131 30.17 -24.98 -31.90
N VAL A 132 31.02 -24.61 -30.94
CA VAL A 132 30.98 -23.30 -30.26
C VAL A 132 32.09 -22.35 -30.72
N GLU A 133 33.01 -22.84 -31.55
CA GLU A 133 34.06 -22.01 -32.15
C GLU A 133 33.48 -21.01 -33.16
N PHE A 134 34.03 -19.79 -33.13
CA PHE A 134 33.64 -18.73 -34.04
C PHE A 134 34.00 -19.11 -35.49
N GLU A 135 33.07 -18.82 -36.40
CA GLU A 135 33.26 -18.95 -37.84
C GLU A 135 33.50 -20.37 -38.40
N THR A 136 33.42 -21.43 -37.59
CA THR A 136 33.61 -22.83 -38.05
C THR A 136 32.45 -23.31 -38.94
N PHE A 137 31.23 -22.86 -38.67
CA PHE A 137 30.01 -23.22 -39.41
C PHE A 137 29.32 -21.97 -40.00
N GLN A 138 28.55 -22.15 -41.08
CA GLN A 138 27.71 -21.09 -41.65
C GLN A 138 26.46 -20.81 -40.81
N LYS A 139 25.97 -21.82 -40.07
CA LYS A 139 24.81 -21.73 -39.17
C LYS A 139 25.13 -22.35 -37.81
N VAL A 140 24.86 -21.61 -36.73
CA VAL A 140 25.09 -22.07 -35.35
C VAL A 140 24.21 -23.28 -35.03
N GLY A 141 24.81 -24.33 -34.43
CA GLY A 141 24.11 -25.55 -34.03
C GLY A 141 23.78 -26.52 -35.16
N ASP A 142 24.35 -26.34 -36.37
CA ASP A 142 24.12 -27.22 -37.53
C ASP A 142 25.45 -27.75 -38.12
N PRO A 143 25.88 -28.97 -37.74
CA PRO A 143 27.13 -29.56 -38.20
C PRO A 143 27.23 -29.78 -39.71
N THR A 144 26.10 -29.78 -40.44
CA THR A 144 26.08 -30.00 -41.90
C THR A 144 26.55 -28.77 -42.68
N THR A 145 26.73 -27.63 -42.01
CA THR A 145 27.04 -26.34 -42.63
C THR A 145 28.49 -25.87 -42.43
N ARG A 146 29.43 -26.80 -42.27
CA ARG A 146 30.85 -26.47 -42.03
C ARG A 146 31.41 -25.66 -43.21
N LYS A 147 32.10 -24.55 -42.91
CA LYS A 147 32.74 -23.75 -43.96
C LYS A 147 33.83 -24.57 -44.65
N GLN A 148 33.88 -24.52 -45.99
CA GLN A 148 35.00 -25.04 -46.75
C GLN A 148 36.15 -24.02 -46.65
N ALA A 149 37.38 -24.51 -46.49
CA ALA A 149 38.55 -23.66 -46.58
C ALA A 149 38.62 -23.08 -48.01
N VAL A 150 38.75 -21.76 -48.10
CA VAL A 150 39.12 -21.07 -49.35
C VAL A 150 40.62 -21.23 -49.55
#